data_AF-A0A4S0JQA9-F1
#
_entry.id   AF-A0A4S0JQA9-F1
#
_cell.length_a   1.000
_cell.length_b   1.000
_cell.length_c   1.000
_cell.angle_alpha   90.00
_cell.angle_beta   90.00
_cell.angle_gamma   90.00
#
_symmetry.space_group_name_H-M   'P 1'
#
loop_
_entity.id
_entity.type
_entity.pdbx_description
1 polymer ?
#
loop_
_entity_poly.entity_id
_entity_poly.type
_entity_poly.pdbx_seq_one_letter_code
_entity_poly.pdbx_strand_id
1 'polypeptide(L)'
;MNDRLRAFSGQIIAIGVALLLGAIIILMVGESPVRVLMTLLRGAFGDQEKIAGTLLQTTPILICGVAACIGLRGGMFNVGIEGQLFLVGLAAAWGGFSFSLPAGIHTPAALALAIAAG
;
A
#
# COMPACT_ATOMS: atom_id res chain seq x y z
N MET A 1 14.40 -27.23 11.56
CA MET A 1 13.78 -27.57 10.26
C MET A 1 12.26 -27.53 10.33
N ASN A 2 11.63 -28.08 11.38
CA ASN A 2 10.17 -28.06 11.55
C ASN A 2 9.52 -26.66 11.60
N ASP A 3 10.19 -25.65 12.17
CA ASP A 3 9.57 -24.33 12.31
C ASP A 3 9.35 -23.61 10.96
N ARG A 4 10.27 -23.83 10.00
CA ARG A 4 10.12 -23.30 8.63
C ARG A 4 8.99 -23.99 7.88
N LEU A 5 8.87 -25.31 8.03
CA LEU A 5 7.79 -26.09 7.41
C LEU A 5 6.42 -25.73 8.00
N ARG A 6 6.35 -25.50 9.31
CA ARG A 6 5.13 -25.03 10.00
C ARG A 6 4.74 -23.61 9.60
N ALA A 7 5.71 -22.71 9.47
CA ALA A 7 5.45 -21.35 8.99
C ALA A 7 4.92 -21.34 7.55
N PHE A 8 5.55 -22.13 6.67
CA PHE A 8 5.13 -22.26 5.28
C PHE A 8 3.73 -22.89 5.12
N SER A 9 3.44 -23.97 5.86
CA SER A 9 2.11 -24.57 5.84
C SER A 9 1.04 -23.63 6.39
N GLY A 10 1.36 -22.87 7.45
CA GLY A 10 0.47 -21.84 7.99
C GLY A 10 0.10 -20.77 6.96
N GLN A 11 1.08 -20.30 6.16
CA GLN A 11 0.83 -19.32 5.09
C GLN A 11 -0.07 -19.88 3.99
N ILE A 12 0.14 -21.12 3.55
CA ILE A 12 -0.71 -21.76 2.54
C ILE A 12 -2.14 -21.90 3.07
N ILE A 13 -2.31 -22.34 4.33
CA ILE A 13 -3.64 -22.45 4.95
C ILE A 13 -4.32 -21.08 5.02
N ALA A 14 -3.61 -20.04 5.45
CA ALA A 14 -4.15 -18.69 5.53
C ALA A 14 -4.63 -18.18 4.15
N ILE A 15 -3.83 -18.37 3.11
CA ILE A 15 -4.21 -18.02 1.73
C ILE A 15 -5.44 -18.82 1.29
N GLY A 16 -5.47 -20.12 1.55
CA GLY A 16 -6.61 -20.99 1.21
C GLY A 16 -7.90 -20.56 1.89
N VAL A 17 -7.85 -20.25 3.19
CA VAL A 17 -9.00 -19.76 3.96
C VAL A 17 -9.48 -18.41 3.43
N ALA A 18 -8.57 -17.48 3.14
CA ALA A 18 -8.93 -16.18 2.59
C ALA A 18 -9.63 -16.29 1.23
N LEU A 19 -9.09 -17.12 0.32
CA LEU A 19 -9.69 -17.37 -1.00
C LEU A 19 -11.06 -18.03 -0.87
N LEU A 20 -11.22 -18.98 0.04
CA LEU A 20 -12.49 -19.69 0.27
C LEU A 20 -13.56 -18.74 0.82
N LEU A 21 -13.22 -17.92 1.83
CA LEU A 21 -14.13 -16.92 2.37
C LEU A 21 -14.53 -15.89 1.30
N GLY A 22 -13.56 -15.41 0.52
CA GLY A 22 -13.83 -14.51 -0.61
C GLY A 22 -14.78 -15.15 -1.64
N ALA A 23 -14.55 -16.42 -1.98
CA ALA A 23 -15.41 -17.15 -2.91
C ALA A 23 -16.85 -17.31 -2.37
N ILE A 24 -17.03 -17.59 -1.08
CA ILE A 24 -18.35 -17.66 -0.45
C ILE A 24 -19.07 -16.31 -0.59
N ILE A 25 -18.40 -15.20 -0.27
CA ILE A 25 -18.98 -13.86 -0.37
C ILE A 25 -19.41 -13.56 -1.82
N ILE A 26 -18.56 -13.89 -2.80
CA ILE A 26 -18.87 -13.67 -4.22
C ILE A 26 -20.11 -14.49 -4.63
N LEU A 27 -20.20 -15.75 -4.19
CA LEU A 27 -21.37 -16.59 -4.47
C LEU A 27 -22.64 -16.04 -3.80
N MET A 28 -22.56 -15.45 -2.61
CA MET A 28 -23.69 -14.81 -1.94
C MET A 28 -24.21 -13.58 -2.72
N VAL A 29 -23.35 -12.89 -3.45
CA VAL A 29 -23.71 -11.78 -4.35
C VAL A 29 -24.31 -12.28 -5.68
N GLY A 30 -24.29 -13.59 -5.93
CA GLY A 30 -24.82 -14.19 -7.15
C GLY A 30 -23.84 -14.18 -8.32
N GLU A 31 -22.58 -13.85 -8.09
CA GLU A 31 -21.52 -13.83 -9.10
C GLU A 31 -20.66 -15.09 -9.03
N SER A 32 -19.95 -15.41 -10.12
CA SER A 32 -19.03 -16.56 -10.11
C SER A 32 -17.63 -16.15 -9.63
N PRO A 33 -17.06 -16.83 -8.61
CA PRO A 33 -15.74 -16.49 -8.07
C PRO A 33 -14.63 -16.46 -9.13
N VAL A 34 -14.69 -17.41 -10.07
CA VAL A 34 -13.73 -17.49 -11.18
C VAL A 34 -13.86 -16.28 -12.11
N ARG A 35 -15.08 -15.81 -12.42
CA ARG A 35 -15.27 -14.63 -13.27
C ARG A 35 -14.79 -13.37 -12.57
N VAL A 36 -15.07 -13.21 -11.29
CA VAL A 36 -14.58 -12.07 -10.50
C VAL A 36 -13.05 -12.07 -10.48
N LEU A 37 -12.43 -13.21 -10.20
CA LEU A 37 -10.96 -13.34 -10.21
C LEU A 37 -10.37 -12.99 -11.59
N MET A 38 -10.96 -13.50 -12.68
CA MET A 38 -10.53 -13.17 -14.04
C MET A 38 -10.73 -11.68 -14.37
N THR A 39 -11.75 -11.05 -13.81
CA THR A 39 -12.02 -9.61 -13.96
C THR A 39 -10.96 -8.79 -13.23
N LEU A 40 -10.57 -9.18 -12.01
CA LEU A 40 -9.47 -8.56 -11.27
C LEU A 40 -8.15 -8.68 -12.04
N LEU A 41 -7.83 -9.88 -12.56
CA LEU A 41 -6.62 -10.10 -13.35
C LEU A 41 -6.59 -9.26 -14.63
N ARG A 42 -7.72 -9.19 -15.35
CA ARG A 42 -7.84 -8.31 -16.52
C ARG A 42 -7.81 -6.83 -16.15
N GLY A 43 -8.32 -6.46 -14.98
CA GLY A 43 -8.26 -5.11 -14.43
C GLY A 43 -6.83 -4.68 -14.08
N ALA A 44 -5.99 -5.61 -13.64
CA ALA A 44 -4.60 -5.34 -13.29
C ALA A 44 -3.64 -5.45 -14.48
N PHE A 45 -3.84 -6.43 -15.37
CA PHE A 45 -2.87 -6.80 -16.41
C PHE A 45 -3.43 -6.77 -17.85
N GLY A 46 -4.64 -6.25 -18.06
CA GLY A 46 -5.32 -6.36 -19.35
C GLY A 46 -4.69 -5.57 -20.49
N ASP A 47 -4.12 -4.41 -20.21
CA ASP A 47 -3.48 -3.52 -21.19
C ASP A 47 -2.39 -2.68 -20.52
N GLN A 48 -1.68 -1.89 -21.33
CA GLN A 48 -0.55 -1.09 -20.85
C GLN A 48 -0.97 -0.04 -19.80
N GLU A 49 -2.15 0.56 -19.94
CA GLU A 49 -2.66 1.57 -19.01
C GLU A 49 -2.99 0.94 -17.65
N LYS A 50 -3.64 -0.23 -17.64
CA LYS A 50 -3.94 -0.99 -16.42
C LYS A 50 -2.70 -1.47 -15.69
N ILE A 51 -1.69 -1.93 -16.44
CA ILE A 51 -0.40 -2.30 -15.86
C ILE A 51 0.25 -1.06 -15.24
N ALA A 52 0.27 0.06 -15.95
CA ALA A 52 0.80 1.32 -15.42
C ALA A 52 0.04 1.78 -14.16
N GLY A 53 -1.30 1.68 -14.14
CA GLY A 53 -2.13 1.98 -12.97
C GLY A 53 -1.85 1.05 -11.80
N THR A 54 -1.66 -0.25 -12.06
CA THR A 54 -1.28 -1.24 -11.03
C THR A 54 0.08 -0.90 -10.43
N LEU A 55 1.06 -0.56 -11.27
CA LEU A 55 2.39 -0.15 -10.81
C LEU A 55 2.32 1.16 -10.01
N LEU A 56 1.55 2.15 -10.49
CA LEU A 56 1.35 3.44 -9.83
C LEU A 56 0.80 3.26 -8.41
N GLN A 57 -0.15 2.36 -8.21
CA GLN A 57 -0.70 2.04 -6.88
C GLN A 57 0.23 1.16 -6.04
N THR A 58 0.98 0.26 -6.67
CA THR A 58 1.90 -0.65 -5.97
C THR A 58 3.12 0.09 -5.41
N THR A 59 3.63 1.11 -6.11
CA THR A 59 4.79 1.89 -5.69
C THR A 59 4.69 2.44 -4.25
N PRO A 60 3.64 3.19 -3.84
CA PRO A 60 3.53 3.69 -2.48
C PRO A 60 3.40 2.57 -1.46
N ILE A 61 2.64 1.52 -1.77
CA ILE A 61 2.45 0.36 -0.87
C ILE A 61 3.78 -0.35 -0.59
N LEU A 62 4.62 -0.53 -1.61
CA LEU A 62 5.94 -1.13 -1.45
C LEU A 62 6.86 -0.26 -0.58
N ILE A 63 6.85 1.06 -0.78
CA ILE A 63 7.62 2.00 0.04
C ILE A 63 7.17 1.91 1.50
N CYS A 64 5.86 1.90 1.77
CA CYS A 64 5.31 1.73 3.11
C CYS A 64 5.69 0.37 3.71
N GLY A 65 5.68 -0.71 2.93
CA GLY A 65 6.07 -2.04 3.38
C GLY A 65 7.55 -2.11 3.79
N VAL A 66 8.45 -1.49 3.03
CA VAL A 66 9.88 -1.38 3.38
C VAL A 66 10.06 -0.55 4.66
N ALA A 67 9.38 0.60 4.78
CA ALA A 67 9.39 1.41 5.98
C ALA A 67 8.88 0.64 7.21
N ALA A 68 7.81 -0.15 7.05
CA ALA A 68 7.27 -1.01 8.10
C ALA A 68 8.28 -2.06 8.55
N CYS A 69 8.98 -2.71 7.61
CA CYS A 69 10.03 -3.68 7.93
C CYS A 69 11.17 -3.06 8.76
N ILE A 70 11.55 -1.81 8.46
CA ILE A 70 12.56 -1.08 9.23
C ILE A 70 12.05 -0.79 10.66
N GLY A 71 10.81 -0.29 10.80
CA GLY A 71 10.20 -0.03 12.11
C GLY A 71 10.07 -1.28 12.97
N LEU A 72 9.57 -2.38 12.39
CA LEU A 72 9.41 -3.66 13.07
C LEU A 72 10.75 -4.25 13.53
N ARG A 73 11.83 -4.07 12.75
CA ARG A 73 13.19 -4.47 13.17
C ARG A 73 13.71 -3.66 14.36
N GLY A 74 13.27 -2.41 14.49
CA GLY A 74 13.52 -1.57 15.67
C GLY A 74 12.59 -1.84 16.85
N GLY A 75 11.68 -2.82 16.76
CA GLY A 75 10.68 -3.11 17.79
C GLY A 75 9.51 -2.12 17.83
N MET A 76 9.41 -1.22 16.84
CA MET A 76 8.32 -0.25 16.76
C MET A 76 7.22 -0.77 15.84
N PHE A 77 6.03 -0.97 16.40
CA PHE A 77 4.83 -1.29 15.64
C PHE A 77 4.18 -0.01 15.14
N ASN A 78 4.19 0.23 13.83
CA ASN A 78 3.54 1.38 13.19
C ASN A 78 2.52 0.91 12.15
N VAL A 79 1.24 1.20 12.41
CA VAL A 79 0.11 0.88 11.51
C VAL A 79 -0.20 2.04 10.56
N GLY A 80 0.20 3.26 10.91
CA GLY A 80 -0.19 4.50 10.22
C GLY A 80 0.74 4.95 9.10
N ILE A 81 1.69 4.11 8.66
CA ILE A 81 2.74 4.48 7.69
C ILE A 81 2.15 5.01 6.38
N GLU A 82 1.09 4.37 5.87
CA GLU A 82 0.40 4.81 4.67
C GLU A 82 -0.27 6.18 4.86
N GLY A 83 -0.90 6.39 6.02
CA GLY A 83 -1.47 7.69 6.40
C GLY A 83 -0.41 8.78 6.50
N GLN A 84 0.75 8.48 7.07
CA GLN A 84 1.90 9.41 7.13
C GLN A 84 2.37 9.78 5.72
N LEU A 85 2.52 8.80 4.81
CA LEU A 85 2.91 9.07 3.42
C LEU A 85 1.98 10.10 2.76
N PHE A 86 0.66 9.94 2.93
CA PHE A 86 -0.31 10.88 2.37
C PHE A 86 -0.34 12.24 3.10
N LEU A 87 -0.26 12.26 4.44
CA LEU A 87 -0.26 13.49 5.23
C LEU A 87 0.97 14.36 4.96
N VAL A 88 2.15 13.76 4.85
CA VAL A 88 3.40 14.44 4.48
C VAL A 88 3.27 15.07 3.10
N GLY A 89 2.76 14.32 2.12
CA GLY A 89 2.52 14.84 0.77
C GLY A 89 1.53 16.00 0.75
N LEU A 90 0.44 15.88 1.50
CA LEU A 90 -0.54 16.96 1.67
C LEU A 90 0.07 18.20 2.32
N ALA A 91 0.83 18.03 3.39
CA ALA A 91 1.49 19.13 4.09
C ALA A 91 2.52 19.84 3.20
N ALA A 92 3.32 19.09 2.43
CA ALA A 92 4.25 19.64 1.45
C ALA A 92 3.52 20.46 0.38
N ALA A 93 2.45 19.92 -0.21
CA ALA A 93 1.67 20.59 -1.23
C ALA A 93 0.97 21.84 -0.68
N TRP A 94 0.37 21.74 0.50
CA TRP A 94 -0.31 22.86 1.16
C TRP A 94 0.68 23.97 1.53
N GLY A 95 1.85 23.63 2.11
CA GLY A 95 2.89 24.60 2.43
C GLY A 95 3.48 25.26 1.18
N GLY A 96 3.75 24.46 0.14
CA GLY A 96 4.25 24.96 -1.14
C GLY A 96 3.26 25.88 -1.85
N PHE A 97 1.95 25.63 -1.72
CA PHE A 97 0.92 26.50 -2.28
C PHE A 97 0.65 27.74 -1.41
N SER A 98 0.67 27.61 -0.08
CA SER A 98 0.22 28.68 0.83
C SER A 98 1.27 29.76 1.08
N PHE A 99 2.57 29.42 1.04
CA PHE A 99 3.64 30.35 1.38
C PHE A 99 4.45 30.75 0.15
N SER A 100 4.50 32.04 -0.19
CA SER A 100 5.40 32.54 -1.25
C SER A 100 6.76 32.92 -0.66
N LEU A 101 7.74 32.03 -0.79
CA LEU A 101 9.11 32.21 -0.29
C LEU A 101 10.11 32.28 -1.47
N PRO A 102 11.31 32.87 -1.28
CA PRO A 102 12.37 32.81 -2.29
C PRO A 102 12.72 31.36 -2.65
N ALA A 103 13.05 31.11 -3.93
CA ALA A 103 13.23 29.77 -4.48
C ALA A 103 14.18 28.85 -3.68
N GLY A 104 15.24 29.41 -3.07
CA GLY A 104 16.19 28.64 -2.26
C GLY A 104 15.65 28.18 -0.89
N ILE A 105 14.66 28.87 -0.32
CA ILE A 105 14.11 28.59 1.02
C ILE A 105 12.75 27.92 0.93
N HIS A 106 12.02 28.15 -0.16
CA HIS A 106 10.67 27.63 -0.35
C HIS A 106 10.61 26.09 -0.27
N THR A 107 11.47 25.39 -1.03
CA THR A 107 11.48 23.92 -1.04
C THR A 107 11.92 23.32 0.29
N PRO A 108 13.00 23.79 0.95
CA PRO A 108 13.34 23.33 2.29
C PRO A 108 12.26 23.60 3.34
N ALA A 109 11.58 24.74 3.28
CA ALA A 109 10.50 25.08 4.21
C ALA A 109 9.29 24.15 4.03
N ALA A 110 8.90 23.87 2.77
CA ALA A 110 7.84 22.91 2.47
C ALA A 110 8.20 21.49 2.94
N LEU A 111 9.46 21.08 2.75
CA LEU A 111 9.96 19.79 3.25
C LEU A 111 9.95 19.72 4.78
N ALA A 112 10.37 20.78 5.46
CA ALA A 112 10.36 20.85 6.92
C ALA A 112 8.93 20.74 7.48
N LEU A 113 7.97 21.41 6.83
CA LEU A 113 6.54 21.30 7.18
C LEU A 113 6.03 19.87 6.98
N ALA A 114 6.43 19.23 5.87
CA ALA A 114 6.06 17.86 5.57
C ALA A 114 6.61 16.88 6.62
N ILE A 115 7.88 17.01 7.01
CA ILE A 115 8.50 16.21 8.08
C ILE A 115 7.80 16.43 9.42
N ALA A 116 7.42 17.68 9.73
CA ALA A 116 6.69 17.98 10.96
C ALA A 116 5.29 17.35 11.01
N ALA A 117 4.70 17.03 9.85
CA ALA A 117 3.39 16.41 9.75
C ALA A 117 3.38 14.89 9.98
N GLY A 118 4.52 14.19 9.86
CA GLY A 118 4.60 12.76 10.17
C GLY A 118 5.73 11.98 9.54
#